data_AF-A0A0F2S115-F1
#
_entry.id   AF-A0A0F2S115-F1
#
_cell.length_a   1.000
_cell.length_b   1.000
_cell.length_c   1.000
_cell.angle_alpha   90.00
_cell.angle_beta   90.00
_cell.angle_gamma   90.00
#
_symmetry.space_group_name_H-M   'P 1'
#
loop_
_entity.id
_entity.type
_entity.pdbx_description
1 polymer ?
#
loop_
_entity_poly.entity_id
_entity_poly.type
_entity_poly.pdbx_seq_one_letter_code
_entity_poly.pdbx_strand_id
1 'polypeptide(L)'
;MTTTLDIDPVKEAALIAAQNDVFRRSILGVTPVADAPQGQFVMTRGVAALGPEAQLALTRRVASFDAFNANSDPYGWHEMGVIDLDGTTVWFKLDLYDVDYQFGSPEPSDPAQTCRVLTLLLPSEY
;
A
#
# COMPACT_ATOMS: atom_id res chain seq x y z
N MET A 1 3.93 12.47 -28.46
CA MET A 1 4.67 11.20 -28.43
C MET A 1 5.12 11.01 -27.00
N THR A 2 4.31 10.33 -26.19
CA THR A 2 4.67 10.03 -24.81
C THR A 2 5.62 8.84 -24.87
N THR A 3 6.85 9.07 -24.45
CA THR A 3 7.91 8.08 -24.43
C THR A 3 7.51 6.99 -23.43
N THR A 4 6.89 5.91 -23.91
CA THR A 4 6.88 4.65 -23.18
C THR A 4 8.33 4.23 -23.10
N LEU A 5 9.00 4.61 -22.00
CA LEU A 5 10.29 4.02 -21.69
C LEU A 5 9.98 2.53 -21.53
N ASP A 6 10.56 1.69 -22.38
CA ASP A 6 10.58 0.24 -22.22
C ASP A 6 11.34 -0.08 -20.93
N ILE A 7 10.71 0.17 -19.79
CA ILE A 7 11.22 -0.21 -18.49
C ILE A 7 11.05 -1.73 -18.44
N ASP A 8 12.17 -2.41 -18.21
CA ASP A 8 12.18 -3.83 -17.87
C ASP A 8 11.12 -4.08 -16.78
N PRO A 9 10.13 -4.98 -16.98
CA PRO A 9 9.05 -5.21 -16.04
C PRO A 9 9.52 -5.50 -14.61
N VAL A 10 10.72 -6.08 -14.46
CA VAL A 10 11.34 -6.33 -13.15
C VAL A 10 11.78 -5.02 -12.49
N LYS A 11 12.31 -4.07 -13.26
CA LYS A 11 12.69 -2.74 -12.76
C LYS A 11 11.49 -1.88 -12.44
N GLU A 12 10.43 -1.98 -13.24
CA GLU A 12 9.17 -1.30 -12.98
C GLU A 12 8.54 -1.81 -11.67
N ALA A 13 8.46 -3.13 -11.49
CA ALA A 13 8.00 -3.74 -10.25
C ALA A 13 8.81 -3.27 -9.03
N ALA A 14 10.15 -3.28 -9.13
CA ALA A 14 11.01 -2.82 -8.04
C ALA A 14 10.82 -1.31 -7.72
N LEU A 15 10.55 -0.49 -8.75
CA LEU A 15 10.25 0.93 -8.56
C LEU A 15 8.90 1.12 -7.85
N ILE A 16 7.86 0.42 -8.29
CA ILE A 16 6.53 0.46 -7.67
C ILE A 16 6.62 -0.03 -6.21
N ALA A 17 7.33 -1.13 -5.95
CA ALA A 17 7.57 -1.64 -4.60
C ALA A 17 8.24 -0.60 -3.70
N ALA A 18 9.31 0.04 -4.18
CA ALA A 18 9.99 1.08 -3.41
C ALA A 18 9.05 2.26 -3.08
N GLN A 19 8.21 2.69 -4.03
CA GLN A 19 7.22 3.75 -3.82
C GLN A 19 6.13 3.33 -2.80
N ASN A 20 5.65 2.09 -2.91
CA ASN A 20 4.68 1.52 -1.98
C ASN A 20 5.26 1.41 -0.56
N ASP A 21 6.52 0.98 -0.42
CA ASP A 21 7.23 0.94 0.86
C ASP A 21 7.40 2.33 1.49
N VAL A 22 7.72 3.33 0.68
CA VAL A 22 7.78 4.72 1.13
C VAL A 22 6.41 5.20 1.61
N PHE A 23 5.35 4.94 0.85
CA PHE A 23 3.99 5.32 1.25
C PHE A 23 3.58 4.63 2.55
N ARG A 24 3.77 3.30 2.66
CA ARG A 24 3.49 2.52 3.89
C ARG A 24 4.22 3.06 5.10
N ARG A 25 5.48 3.46 4.97
CA ARG A 25 6.25 4.05 6.08
C ARG A 25 5.75 5.45 6.48
N SER A 26 5.22 6.22 5.53
CA SER A 26 4.71 7.58 5.81
C SER A 26 3.41 7.62 6.61
N ILE A 27 2.59 6.54 6.62
CA ILE A 27 1.27 6.53 7.29
C ILE A 27 1.34 6.75 8.80
N LEU A 28 2.50 6.50 9.42
CA LEU A 28 2.70 6.75 10.86
C LEU A 28 2.89 8.23 11.20
N GLY A 29 3.13 9.10 10.21
CA GLY A 29 3.29 10.55 10.40
C GLY A 29 4.52 10.97 11.22
N VAL A 30 5.41 10.05 11.59
CA VAL A 30 6.57 10.33 12.46
C VAL A 30 7.72 10.99 11.70
N THR A 31 7.78 10.76 10.39
CA THR A 31 8.77 11.35 9.50
C THR A 31 8.03 11.96 8.31
N PRO A 32 8.13 13.28 8.07
CA PRO A 32 7.80 13.82 6.76
C PRO A 32 8.77 13.18 5.78
N VAL A 33 8.31 12.16 5.06
CA VAL A 33 9.10 11.62 3.95
C VAL A 33 8.89 12.63 2.84
N ALA A 34 9.82 13.59 2.74
CA ALA A 34 9.97 14.36 1.51
C ALA A 34 9.97 13.33 0.38
N ASP A 35 9.05 13.48 -0.58
CA ASP A 35 8.82 12.55 -1.69
C ASP A 35 7.94 11.32 -1.41
N ALA A 36 7.18 11.28 -0.30
CA ALA A 36 6.10 10.31 -0.16
C ALA A 36 5.09 10.48 -1.31
N PRO A 37 4.73 9.41 -2.04
CA PRO A 37 3.68 9.49 -3.03
C PRO A 37 2.36 9.97 -2.40
N GLN A 38 1.57 10.71 -3.18
CA GLN A 38 0.25 11.14 -2.73
C GLN A 38 -0.68 9.93 -2.53
N GLY A 39 -1.60 10.03 -1.58
CA GLY A 39 -2.50 8.93 -1.30
C GLY A 39 -3.38 9.10 -0.08
N GLN A 40 -4.15 8.06 0.20
CA GLN A 40 -5.05 7.95 1.34
C GLN A 40 -4.76 6.67 2.12
N PHE A 41 -4.94 6.75 3.44
CA PHE A 41 -4.93 5.61 4.33
C PHE A 41 -6.32 5.46 4.94
N VAL A 42 -6.95 4.31 4.69
CA VAL A 42 -8.31 4.02 5.12
C VAL A 42 -8.38 2.67 5.83
N MET A 43 -9.37 2.52 6.68
CA MET A 43 -9.67 1.27 7.39
C MET A 43 -11.14 0.93 7.18
N THR A 44 -11.44 -0.34 6.97
CA THR A 44 -12.82 -0.82 6.93
C THR A 44 -13.48 -0.70 8.30
N ARG A 45 -14.81 -0.83 8.31
CA ARG A 45 -15.59 -0.80 9.55
C ARG A 45 -15.21 -1.95 10.49
N GLY A 46 -14.89 -3.13 9.96
CA GLY A 46 -14.43 -4.27 10.75
C GLY A 46 -13.13 -3.96 11.49
N VAL A 47 -12.12 -3.41 10.79
CA VAL A 47 -10.85 -3.02 11.41
C VAL A 47 -11.04 -1.85 12.39
N ALA A 48 -11.85 -0.86 12.04
CA ALA A 48 -12.14 0.27 12.92
C ALA A 48 -12.81 -0.18 14.24
N ALA A 49 -13.64 -1.22 14.19
CA ALA A 49 -14.33 -1.77 15.36
C ALA A 49 -13.40 -2.49 16.37
N LEU A 50 -12.16 -2.84 15.98
CA LEU A 50 -11.18 -3.45 16.89
C LEU A 50 -10.68 -2.48 17.98
N GLY A 51 -10.96 -1.18 17.82
CA GLY A 51 -10.59 -0.14 18.78
C GLY A 51 -9.24 0.53 18.47
N PRO A 52 -8.98 1.69 19.10
CA PRO A 52 -7.88 2.57 18.74
C PRO A 52 -6.48 1.96 18.99
N GLU A 53 -6.33 1.14 20.03
CA GLU A 53 -5.06 0.45 20.31
C GLU A 53 -4.70 -0.55 19.22
N ALA A 54 -5.68 -1.34 18.78
CA ALA A 54 -5.50 -2.28 17.68
C ALA A 54 -5.22 -1.56 16.36
N GLN A 55 -5.95 -0.48 16.06
CA GLN A 55 -5.70 0.34 14.87
C GLN A 55 -4.27 0.89 14.83
N LEU A 56 -3.77 1.41 15.96
CA LEU A 56 -2.39 1.91 16.06
C LEU A 56 -1.37 0.77 15.90
N ALA A 57 -1.60 -0.38 16.52
CA ALA A 57 -0.75 -1.55 16.39
C ALA A 57 -0.70 -2.06 14.95
N LEU A 58 -1.84 -2.14 14.26
CA LEU A 58 -1.93 -2.50 12.85
C LEU A 58 -1.19 -1.50 11.98
N THR A 59 -1.41 -0.20 12.18
CA THR A 59 -0.74 0.87 11.43
C THR A 59 0.78 0.76 11.56
N ARG A 60 1.30 0.50 12.77
CA ARG A 60 2.75 0.28 12.98
C ARG A 60 3.25 -0.95 12.26
N ARG A 61 2.51 -2.06 12.32
CA ARG A 61 2.89 -3.30 11.65
C ARG A 61 2.90 -3.15 10.13
N VAL A 62 1.92 -2.46 9.55
CA VAL A 62 1.88 -2.16 8.10
C VAL A 62 3.10 -1.34 7.69
N ALA A 63 3.42 -0.30 8.46
CA ALA A 63 4.55 0.58 8.16
C ALA A 63 5.91 -0.13 8.25
N SER A 64 6.04 -1.16 9.09
CA SER A 64 7.25 -1.97 9.23
C SER A 64 7.19 -3.33 8.53
N PHE A 65 6.17 -3.59 7.70
CA PHE A 65 5.96 -4.92 7.11
C PHE A 65 6.96 -5.19 5.98
N ASP A 66 7.74 -6.26 6.12
CA ASP A 66 8.78 -6.72 5.21
C ASP A 66 8.62 -8.19 4.77
N ALA A 67 7.58 -8.88 5.26
CA ALA A 67 7.36 -10.32 5.04
C ALA A 67 6.67 -10.64 3.69
N PHE A 68 7.01 -9.89 2.63
CA PHE A 68 6.53 -10.19 1.28
C PHE A 68 7.11 -11.50 0.76
N ASN A 69 6.26 -12.29 0.12
CA ASN A 69 6.65 -13.55 -0.50
C ASN A 69 5.87 -13.74 -1.80
N ALA A 70 6.33 -14.70 -2.62
CA ALA A 70 5.74 -14.95 -3.94
C ALA A 70 4.24 -15.33 -3.91
N ASN A 71 3.70 -15.73 -2.76
CA ASN A 71 2.28 -16.07 -2.62
C ASN A 71 1.42 -14.85 -2.28
N SER A 72 1.95 -13.88 -1.51
CA SER A 72 1.24 -12.64 -1.17
C SER A 72 1.49 -11.51 -2.17
N ASP A 73 2.60 -11.58 -2.92
CA ASP A 73 3.04 -10.54 -3.84
C ASP A 73 3.66 -11.16 -5.12
N PRO A 74 2.82 -11.74 -6.00
CA PRO A 74 3.29 -12.42 -7.20
C PRO A 74 3.95 -11.47 -8.21
N TYR A 75 3.58 -10.19 -8.18
CA TYR A 75 4.12 -9.15 -9.08
C TYR A 75 5.32 -8.41 -8.49
N GLY A 76 5.63 -8.60 -7.20
CA GLY A 76 6.74 -7.94 -6.54
C GLY A 76 6.50 -6.44 -6.35
N TRP A 77 5.24 -6.01 -6.22
CA TRP A 77 4.84 -4.60 -6.11
C TRP A 77 4.68 -4.17 -4.65
N HIS A 78 4.83 -5.09 -3.69
CA HIS A 78 4.63 -4.84 -2.27
C HIS A 78 3.24 -4.25 -1.97
N GLU A 79 2.22 -4.68 -2.72
CA GLU A 79 0.87 -4.12 -2.69
C GLU A 79 -0.07 -4.81 -1.70
N MET A 80 0.23 -6.04 -1.27
CA MET A 80 -0.63 -6.80 -0.38
C MET A 80 0.15 -7.55 0.68
N GLY A 81 -0.42 -7.66 1.87
CA GLY A 81 0.12 -8.48 2.94
C GLY A 81 -0.89 -8.82 4.02
N VAL A 82 -0.48 -9.75 4.89
CA VAL A 82 -1.31 -10.34 5.94
C VAL A 82 -0.64 -10.09 7.29
N ILE A 83 -1.42 -9.58 8.24
CA ILE A 83 -0.97 -9.24 9.59
C ILE A 83 -1.87 -9.94 10.60
N ASP A 84 -1.26 -10.73 11.50
CA ASP A 84 -1.99 -11.33 12.62
C ASP A 84 -1.79 -10.53 13.91
N LEU A 85 -2.84 -9.89 14.40
CA LEU A 85 -2.85 -9.16 15.67
C LEU A 85 -3.75 -9.88 16.67
N ASP A 86 -3.16 -10.44 17.73
CA ASP A 86 -3.89 -11.09 18.84
C ASP A 86 -4.92 -12.15 18.40
N GLY A 87 -4.58 -12.93 17.37
CA GLY A 87 -5.45 -13.96 16.80
C GLY A 87 -6.48 -13.43 15.78
N THR A 88 -6.46 -12.13 15.49
CA THR A 88 -7.23 -11.50 14.41
C THR A 88 -6.34 -11.32 13.19
N THR A 89 -6.67 -12.02 12.11
CA THR A 89 -6.03 -11.81 10.80
C THR A 89 -6.60 -10.56 10.15
N VAL A 90 -5.72 -9.66 9.72
CA VAL A 90 -6.03 -8.42 9.02
C VAL A 90 -5.20 -8.39 7.75
N TRP A 91 -5.82 -8.02 6.64
CA TRP A 91 -5.13 -7.77 5.38
C TRP A 91 -4.87 -6.29 5.21
N PHE A 92 -3.78 -5.98 4.52
CA PHE A 92 -3.60 -4.66 3.94
C PHE A 92 -3.46 -4.81 2.44
N LYS A 93 -4.02 -3.84 1.70
CA LYS A 93 -3.86 -3.70 0.26
C LYS A 93 -3.51 -2.26 -0.08
N LEU A 94 -2.75 -2.08 -1.15
CA LEU A 94 -2.32 -0.80 -1.68
C LEU A 94 -2.75 -0.70 -3.14
N ASP A 95 -3.83 0.02 -3.37
CA ASP A 95 -4.41 0.20 -4.70
C ASP A 95 -3.83 1.46 -5.37
N LEU A 96 -3.49 1.35 -6.66
CA LEU A 96 -2.88 2.42 -7.46
C LEU A 96 -3.94 3.04 -8.39
N TYR A 97 -4.42 4.23 -8.03
CA TYR A 97 -5.45 4.97 -8.76
C TYR A 97 -4.86 6.12 -9.59
N ASP A 98 -5.63 6.61 -10.55
CA ASP A 98 -5.44 7.92 -11.15
C ASP A 98 -5.59 9.05 -10.12
N VAL A 99 -5.21 10.27 -10.51
CA VAL A 99 -5.23 11.45 -9.62
C VAL A 99 -6.63 11.78 -9.07
N ASP A 100 -7.69 11.35 -9.78
CA ASP A 100 -9.09 11.58 -9.43
C ASP A 100 -9.73 10.43 -8.62
N TYR A 101 -8.99 9.35 -8.32
CA TYR A 101 -9.46 8.15 -7.63
C TYR A 101 -10.65 7.44 -8.33
N GLN A 102 -10.74 7.53 -9.66
CA GLN A 102 -11.83 6.93 -10.44
C GLN A 102 -11.44 5.59 -11.05
N PHE A 103 -10.21 5.48 -11.54
CA PHE A 103 -9.71 4.31 -12.25
C PHE A 103 -8.31 3.94 -11.78
N GLY A 104 -7.83 2.76 -12.18
CA GLY A 104 -6.43 2.40 -11.99
C GLY A 104 -5.52 3.36 -12.76
N SER A 105 -4.37 3.73 -12.17
CA SER A 105 -3.42 4.64 -12.82
C SER A 105 -2.95 4.05 -14.16
N PRO A 106 -2.93 4.85 -15.25
CA PRO A 106 -2.37 4.41 -16.53
C PRO A 106 -0.85 4.29 -16.49
N GLU A 107 -0.19 4.92 -15.51
CA GLU A 107 1.25 4.89 -15.30
C GLU A 107 1.56 4.65 -13.80
N PRO A 108 1.43 3.40 -13.31
CA PRO A 108 1.55 3.07 -11.89
C PRO A 108 2.93 3.39 -11.29
N SER A 109 3.95 3.51 -12.15
CA SER A 109 5.33 3.83 -11.80
C SER A 109 5.57 5.34 -11.61
N ASP A 110 4.68 6.21 -12.10
CA ASP A 110 4.77 7.66 -11.95
C ASP A 110 3.95 8.16 -10.74
N PRO A 111 4.62 8.60 -9.65
CA PRO A 111 3.93 9.09 -8.46
C PRO A 111 3.20 10.43 -8.67
N ALA A 112 3.49 11.18 -9.74
CA ALA A 112 2.76 12.41 -10.05
C ALA A 112 1.39 12.13 -10.70
N GLN A 113 1.25 10.98 -11.37
CA GLN A 113 0.01 10.55 -12.02
C GLN A 113 -0.74 9.48 -11.21
N THR A 114 -0.13 8.94 -10.16
CA THR A 114 -0.67 7.84 -9.36
C THR A 114 -0.97 8.26 -7.92
N CYS A 115 -2.21 8.07 -7.52
CA CYS A 115 -2.66 8.14 -6.13
C CYS A 115 -2.65 6.74 -5.49
N ARG A 116 -2.11 6.63 -4.28
CA ARG A 116 -2.05 5.37 -3.54
C ARG A 116 -3.14 5.29 -2.48
N VAL A 117 -3.91 4.22 -2.46
CA VAL A 117 -4.89 3.98 -1.38
C VAL A 117 -4.46 2.75 -0.61
N LEU A 118 -4.04 2.95 0.64
CA LEU A 118 -3.79 1.85 1.55
C LEU A 118 -5.04 1.56 2.36
N THR A 119 -5.55 0.34 2.23
CA THR A 119 -6.73 -0.14 2.94
C THR A 119 -6.35 -1.23 3.94
N LEU A 120 -6.73 -1.06 5.21
CA LEU A 120 -6.77 -2.16 6.17
C LEU A 120 -8.18 -2.77 6.20
N LEU A 121 -8.25 -4.09 6.08
CA LEU A 121 -9.50 -4.82 6.01
C LEU A 121 -9.40 -6.21 6.67
N LEU A 122 -10.53 -6.75 7.13
CA LEU A 122 -10.60 -8.13 7.56
C LEU A 122 -10.72 -9.06 6.34
N PRO A 123 -10.22 -10.31 6.40
CA PRO A 123 -10.40 -11.29 5.32
C PRO A 123 -11.87 -11.55 4.95
N SER A 124 -12.80 -11.36 5.90
CA SER A 124 -14.24 -11.49 5.69
C SER A 124 -14.87 -10.30 4.94
N GLU A 125 -14.10 -9.22 4.75
CA GLU A 125 -14.53 -7.99 4.04
C GLU A 125 -13.94 -7.90 2.63
N TYR A 126 -13.16 -8.90 2.20
CA TYR A 126 -12.62 -9.05 0.86
C TYR A 126 -13.45 -10.05 0.05
#